data_AF-A0A9E4ZBP1-F1
#
_entry.id   AF-A0A9E4ZBP1-F1
#
_cell.length_a   1.000
_cell.length_b   1.000
_cell.length_c   1.000
_cell.angle_alpha   90.00
_cell.angle_beta   90.00
_cell.angle_gamma   90.00
#
_symmetry.space_group_name_H-M   'P 1'
#
loop_
_entity.id
_entity.type
_entity.pdbx_description
1 polymer ?
#
loop_
_entity_poly.entity_id
_entity_poly.type
_entity_poly.pdbx_seq_one_letter_code
_entity_poly.pdbx_strand_id
1 'polypeptide(L)'
;VLVRLGRYSVAVYRGGDLASSKTDSRYVKGKHSAGGTSQLRYTRVREGQMRRLYIKVCETIRAQFDPVAGELDHVILGGEKFTLNGFLKVCPRLDEYKDITLKRRLNIRDPKRDTLDDLGSTLHESRVWAFDW
;
A
#
# COMPACT_ATOMS: atom_id res chain seq x y z
N VAL A 1 -1.74 5.22 0.09
CA VAL A 1 -0.86 4.12 0.60
C VAL A 1 -0.55 3.15 -0.53
N LEU A 2 0.71 2.96 -0.87
CA LEU A 2 1.17 2.03 -1.90
C LEU A 2 1.97 0.90 -1.26
N VAL A 3 1.62 -0.36 -1.52
CA VAL A 3 2.29 -1.53 -0.94
C VAL A 3 2.60 -2.56 -2.01
N ARG A 4 3.88 -2.90 -2.15
CA ARG A 4 4.35 -4.01 -2.99
C ARG A 4 5.39 -4.80 -2.20
N LEU A 5 5.54 -6.09 -2.49
CA LEU A 5 6.57 -6.88 -1.81
C LEU A 5 7.95 -6.31 -2.15
N GLY A 6 8.72 -5.96 -1.12
CA GLY A 6 10.01 -5.30 -1.26
C GLY A 6 9.99 -3.81 -0.92
N ARG A 7 8.94 -3.05 -1.24
CA ARG A 7 8.89 -1.58 -1.07
C ARG A 7 7.47 -1.07 -0.85
N TYR A 8 7.35 0.01 -0.08
CA TYR A 8 6.08 0.69 0.13
C TYR A 8 6.27 2.20 0.23
N SER A 9 5.17 2.93 0.05
CA SER A 9 5.10 4.37 0.22
C SER A 9 3.79 4.78 0.88
N VAL A 10 3.87 5.68 1.86
CA VAL A 10 2.73 6.33 2.51
C VAL A 10 2.86 7.82 2.24
N ALA A 11 1.77 8.45 1.85
CA ALA A 11 1.76 9.84 1.46
C ALA A 11 0.42 10.48 1.84
N VAL A 12 0.48 11.76 2.22
CA VAL A 12 -0.66 12.64 2.41
C VAL A 12 -0.58 13.73 1.35
N TYR A 13 -1.69 13.96 0.66
CA TYR A 13 -1.82 15.02 -0.32
C TYR A 13 -2.85 16.03 0.18
N ARG A 14 -2.65 17.30 -0.17
CA ARG A 14 -3.66 18.35 -0.05
C ARG A 14 -3.96 18.86 -1.44
N GLY A 15 -5.15 18.53 -1.95
CA GLY A 15 -5.43 18.70 -3.37
C GLY A 15 -4.48 17.84 -4.21
N GLY A 16 -3.73 18.46 -5.11
CA GLY A 16 -2.70 17.80 -5.93
C GLY A 16 -1.31 17.77 -5.29
N ASP A 17 -1.10 18.52 -4.21
CA ASP A 17 0.23 18.74 -3.65
C ASP A 17 0.61 17.68 -2.62
N LEU A 18 1.82 17.15 -2.74
CA LEU A 18 2.36 16.16 -1.81
C LEU A 18 2.79 16.84 -0.50
N ALA A 19 1.92 16.81 0.51
CA ALA A 19 2.14 17.47 1.79
C ALA A 19 3.15 16.73 2.68
N SER A 20 3.05 15.41 2.76
CA SER A 20 4.01 14.57 3.50
C SER A 20 4.11 13.20 2.88
N SER A 21 5.28 12.58 3.02
CA SER A 21 5.46 11.23 2.50
C SER A 21 6.61 10.48 3.16
N LYS A 22 6.47 9.16 3.21
CA LYS A 22 7.51 8.24 3.61
C LYS A 22 7.54 7.04 2.69
N THR A 23 8.70 6.82 2.09
CA THR A 23 9.03 5.63 1.30
C THR A 23 10.07 4.81 2.04
N ASP A 24 9.89 3.50 2.11
CA ASP A 24 10.87 2.57 2.69
C ASP A 24 10.74 1.18 2.03
N SER A 25 11.69 0.31 2.31
CA SER A 25 11.78 -1.04 1.75
C SER A 25 12.01 -2.07 2.84
N ARG A 26 11.47 -3.27 2.64
CA ARG A 26 11.80 -4.44 3.45
C ARG A 26 11.94 -5.62 2.51
N TYR A 27 13.07 -6.31 2.63
CA TYR A 27 13.36 -7.46 1.79
C TYR A 27 12.32 -8.55 1.98
N VAL A 28 11.72 -8.97 0.86
CA VAL A 28 10.85 -10.14 0.77
C VAL A 28 11.36 -10.99 -0.38
N LYS A 29 11.77 -12.22 -0.08
CA LYS A 29 12.30 -13.12 -1.09
C LYS A 29 11.23 -13.40 -2.16
N GLY A 30 11.66 -13.41 -3.43
CA GLY A 30 10.84 -13.85 -4.56
C GLY A 30 10.36 -15.29 -4.39
N LYS A 31 9.31 -15.67 -5.12
CA LYS A 31 8.92 -17.07 -5.22
C LYS A 31 9.88 -17.77 -6.18
N HIS A 32 10.60 -18.78 -5.67
CA HIS A 32 11.37 -19.71 -6.49
C HIS A 32 11.10 -21.12 -5.99
N SER A 33 10.84 -22.05 -6.90
CA SER A 33 10.60 -23.46 -6.60
C SER A 33 11.55 -24.32 -7.42
N ALA A 34 12.44 -25.04 -6.75
CA ALA A 34 13.35 -26.02 -7.38
C ALA A 34 13.00 -27.47 -7.00
N GLY A 35 11.86 -27.73 -6.34
CA GLY A 35 11.59 -29.04 -5.73
C GLY A 35 12.21 -29.19 -4.32
N GLY A 36 11.75 -30.18 -3.54
CA GLY A 36 12.47 -30.66 -2.36
C GLY A 36 11.93 -30.27 -0.97
N THR A 37 12.51 -30.90 0.04
CA THR A 37 12.11 -30.83 1.46
C THR A 37 12.31 -29.44 2.09
N SER A 38 13.12 -28.57 1.49
CA SER A 38 13.37 -27.20 1.96
C SER A 38 12.28 -26.19 1.56
N GLN A 39 11.32 -26.56 0.71
CA GLN A 39 10.27 -25.65 0.23
C GLN A 39 9.45 -25.05 1.36
N LEU A 40 9.02 -25.86 2.33
CA LEU A 40 8.22 -25.40 3.48
C LEU A 40 8.95 -24.33 4.29
N ARG A 41 10.26 -24.49 4.51
CA ARG A 41 11.10 -23.51 5.20
C ARG A 41 11.13 -22.19 4.44
N TYR A 42 11.32 -22.21 3.12
CA TYR A 42 11.36 -20.98 2.32
C TYR A 42 10.02 -20.25 2.31
N THR A 43 8.91 -20.99 2.25
CA THR A 43 7.56 -20.41 2.35
C THR A 43 7.38 -19.69 3.69
N ARG A 44 7.69 -20.35 4.82
CA ARG A 44 7.59 -19.75 6.16
C ARG A 44 8.47 -18.51 6.33
N VAL A 45 9.72 -18.57 5.86
CA VAL A 45 10.64 -17.41 5.91
C VAL A 45 10.07 -16.24 5.12
N ARG A 46 9.54 -16.51 3.93
CA ARG A 46 8.91 -15.50 3.08
C ARG A 46 7.67 -14.90 3.72
N GLU A 47 6.80 -15.70 4.31
CA GLU A 47 5.62 -15.23 5.07
C GLU A 47 6.03 -14.33 6.23
N GLY A 48 7.06 -14.70 7.00
CA GLY A 48 7.61 -13.86 8.07
C GLY A 48 8.20 -12.54 7.56
N GLN A 49 8.83 -12.54 6.38
CA GLN A 49 9.30 -11.31 5.72
C GLN A 49 8.13 -10.43 5.28
N MET A 50 7.09 -11.01 4.68
CA MET A 50 5.86 -10.28 4.30
C MET A 50 5.20 -9.65 5.51
N ARG A 51 5.06 -10.39 6.62
CA ARG A 51 4.47 -9.87 7.85
C ARG A 51 5.26 -8.67 8.40
N ARG A 52 6.59 -8.74 8.41
CA ARG A 52 7.46 -7.63 8.85
C ARG A 52 7.31 -6.39 7.96
N LEU A 53 7.19 -6.57 6.64
CA LEU A 53 6.86 -5.48 5.73
C LEU A 53 5.52 -4.83 6.11
N TYR A 54 4.48 -5.64 6.32
CA TYR A 54 3.14 -5.12 6.65
C TYR A 54 3.08 -4.36 7.97
N ILE A 55 3.73 -4.89 9.01
CA ILE A 55 3.87 -4.19 10.30
C ILE A 55 4.53 -2.83 10.07
N LYS A 56 5.62 -2.79 9.29
CA LYS A 56 6.35 -1.55 9.04
C LYS A 56 5.55 -0.52 8.24
N VAL A 57 4.77 -0.99 7.27
CA VAL A 57 3.80 -0.14 6.54
C VAL A 57 2.79 0.44 7.53
N CYS A 58 2.22 -0.38 8.42
CA CYS A 58 1.22 0.07 9.40
C CYS A 58 1.77 1.12 10.37
N GLU A 59 2.98 0.92 10.88
CA GLU A 59 3.68 1.94 11.70
C GLU A 59 3.84 3.26 10.94
N THR A 60 4.18 3.17 9.65
CA THR A 60 4.37 4.36 8.82
C THR A 60 3.05 5.08 8.56
N ILE A 61 1.96 4.34 8.39
CA ILE A 61 0.62 4.92 8.28
C ILE A 61 0.27 5.69 9.54
N ARG A 62 0.47 5.11 10.73
CA ARG A 62 0.28 5.83 11.99
C ARG A 62 1.08 7.13 12.03
N ALA A 63 2.38 7.05 11.76
CA ALA A 63 3.26 8.20 11.81
C ALA A 63 2.87 9.32 10.80
N GLN A 64 2.30 8.97 9.64
CA GLN A 64 1.91 9.95 8.62
C GLN A 64 0.47 10.45 8.78
N PHE A 65 -0.45 9.59 9.24
CA PHE A 65 -1.89 9.90 9.28
C PHE A 65 -2.33 10.44 10.64
N ASP A 66 -1.77 9.97 11.75
CA ASP A 66 -2.19 10.39 13.09
C ASP A 66 -2.12 11.92 13.29
N PRO A 67 -1.10 12.66 12.77
CA PRO A 67 -1.05 14.12 12.89
C PRO A 67 -2.16 14.88 12.15
N VAL A 68 -2.81 14.25 11.17
CA VAL A 68 -3.79 14.87 10.26
C VAL A 68 -5.10 14.07 10.20
N ALA A 69 -5.35 13.19 11.15
CA ALA A 69 -6.41 12.19 11.06
C ALA A 69 -7.81 12.80 10.86
N GLY A 70 -8.08 13.96 11.46
CA GLY A 70 -9.35 14.70 11.32
C GLY A 70 -9.49 15.51 10.03
N GLU A 71 -8.45 15.57 9.19
CA GLU A 71 -8.42 16.31 7.93
C GLU A 71 -8.46 15.39 6.70
N LEU A 72 -8.43 14.07 6.89
CA LEU A 72 -8.37 13.13 5.78
C LEU A 72 -9.77 12.88 5.21
N ASP A 73 -10.02 13.39 3.99
CA ASP A 73 -11.27 13.14 3.28
C ASP A 73 -11.34 11.72 2.71
N HIS A 74 -10.21 11.22 2.19
CA HIS A 74 -10.14 9.96 1.45
C HIS A 74 -8.82 9.22 1.67
N VAL A 75 -8.90 7.89 1.66
CA VAL A 75 -7.73 7.01 1.62
C VAL A 75 -7.74 6.18 0.36
N ILE A 76 -6.61 6.15 -0.36
CA ILE A 76 -6.46 5.35 -1.57
C ILE A 76 -5.35 4.33 -1.38
N LEU A 77 -5.63 3.08 -1.74
CA LEU A 77 -4.68 1.97 -1.68
C LEU A 77 -4.17 1.62 -3.07
N GLY A 78 -2.89 1.30 -3.20
CA GLY A 78 -2.29 0.82 -4.44
C GLY A 78 -1.36 -0.36 -4.19
N GLY A 79 -1.32 -1.29 -5.13
CA GLY A 79 -0.57 -2.53 -4.98
C GLY A 79 -1.30 -3.76 -5.48
N GLU A 80 -0.63 -4.90 -5.40
CA GLU A 80 -1.18 -6.18 -5.84
C GLU A 80 -2.26 -6.68 -4.88
N LYS A 81 -3.36 -7.22 -5.41
CA LYS A 81 -4.51 -7.71 -4.64
C LYS A 81 -4.11 -8.62 -3.47
N PHE A 82 -3.24 -9.60 -3.71
CA PHE A 82 -2.80 -10.53 -2.65
C PHE A 82 -1.99 -9.83 -1.55
N THR A 83 -1.11 -8.91 -1.95
CA THR A 83 -0.27 -8.14 -1.03
C THR A 83 -1.12 -7.21 -0.17
N LEU A 84 -2.08 -6.49 -0.79
CA LEU A 84 -3.01 -5.63 -0.08
C LEU A 84 -3.90 -6.41 0.89
N ASN A 85 -4.46 -7.55 0.47
CA ASN A 85 -5.28 -8.38 1.34
C ASN A 85 -4.49 -8.90 2.56
N GLY A 86 -3.24 -9.31 2.35
CA GLY A 86 -2.36 -9.71 3.46
C GLY A 86 -2.02 -8.55 4.39
N PHE A 87 -1.77 -7.37 3.83
CA PHE A 87 -1.49 -6.15 4.57
C PHE A 87 -2.67 -5.70 5.44
N LEU A 88 -3.89 -5.65 4.88
CA LEU A 88 -5.10 -5.26 5.60
C LEU A 88 -5.34 -6.13 6.84
N LYS A 89 -5.08 -7.44 6.75
CA LYS A 89 -5.20 -8.35 7.90
C LYS A 89 -4.20 -8.07 9.04
N VAL A 90 -3.11 -7.36 8.76
CA VAL A 90 -2.03 -7.08 9.72
C VAL A 90 -2.11 -5.66 10.27
N CYS A 91 -2.87 -4.76 9.64
CA CYS A 91 -2.95 -3.35 10.02
C CYS A 91 -4.37 -2.92 10.41
N PRO A 92 -4.79 -3.17 11.67
CA PRO A 92 -6.11 -2.76 12.17
C PRO A 92 -6.34 -1.24 12.14
N ARG A 93 -5.27 -0.44 12.23
CA ARG A 93 -5.37 1.03 12.16
C ARG A 93 -6.07 1.50 10.88
N LEU A 94 -5.96 0.75 9.79
CA LEU A 94 -6.60 1.13 8.54
C LEU A 94 -8.13 0.91 8.55
N ASP A 95 -8.64 0.07 9.47
CA ASP A 95 -10.07 -0.16 9.62
C ASP A 95 -10.80 1.09 10.11
N GLU A 96 -10.10 1.99 10.82
CA GLU A 96 -10.64 3.28 11.24
C GLU A 96 -10.88 4.23 10.06
N TYR A 97 -10.18 4.02 8.95
CA TYR A 97 -10.34 4.80 7.72
C TYR A 97 -11.16 4.07 6.66
N LYS A 98 -11.83 2.96 7.00
CA LYS A 98 -12.55 2.11 6.04
C LYS A 98 -13.63 2.88 5.27
N ASP A 99 -14.33 3.80 5.94
CA ASP A 99 -15.48 4.51 5.39
C ASP A 99 -15.05 5.58 4.38
N ILE A 100 -13.83 6.10 4.53
CA ILE A 100 -13.21 7.04 3.61
C ILE A 100 -12.25 6.36 2.61
N THR A 101 -12.06 5.04 2.71
CA THR A 101 -11.17 4.31 1.82
C THR A 101 -11.86 4.06 0.48
N LEU A 102 -11.32 4.66 -0.58
CA LEU A 102 -11.86 4.47 -1.93
C LEU A 102 -11.73 3.01 -2.37
N LYS A 103 -12.78 2.53 -3.05
CA LYS A 103 -12.80 1.18 -3.67
C LYS A 103 -11.75 1.05 -4.76
N ARG A 104 -11.44 2.14 -5.48
CA ARG A 104 -10.44 2.16 -6.55
C ARG A 104 -9.05 1.81 -5.99
N ARG A 105 -8.26 1.10 -6.78
CA ARG A 105 -6.88 0.74 -6.45
C ARG A 105 -5.93 1.37 -7.45
N LEU A 106 -4.87 2.02 -6.97
CA LEU A 106 -3.83 2.56 -7.85
C LEU A 106 -2.95 1.42 -8.36
N ASN A 107 -2.82 1.30 -9.68
CA ASN A 107 -1.95 0.32 -10.31
C ASN A 107 -0.55 0.90 -10.51
N ILE A 108 0.20 1.01 -9.40
CA ILE A 108 1.56 1.55 -9.40
C ILE A 108 2.57 0.42 -9.34
N ARG A 109 3.48 0.40 -10.31
CA ARG A 109 4.50 -0.64 -10.43
C ARG A 109 5.58 -0.51 -9.36
N ASP A 110 6.10 0.69 -9.14
CA ASP A 110 7.18 0.94 -8.20
C ASP A 110 6.78 2.04 -7.19
N PRO A 111 6.57 1.72 -5.91
CA PRO A 111 6.17 2.69 -4.90
C PRO A 111 7.39 3.50 -4.41
N LYS A 112 8.00 4.29 -5.31
CA LYS A 112 9.11 5.21 -5.03
C LYS A 112 8.63 6.62 -4.72
N ARG A 113 9.55 7.48 -4.26
CA ARG A 113 9.26 8.89 -4.00
C ARG A 113 8.85 9.63 -5.27
N ASP A 114 9.62 9.50 -6.36
CA ASP A 114 9.33 10.21 -7.62
C ASP A 114 7.93 9.88 -8.16
N THR A 115 7.49 8.62 -8.00
CA THR A 115 6.14 8.20 -8.37
C THR A 115 5.04 8.89 -7.55
N LEU A 116 5.33 9.33 -6.32
CA LEU A 116 4.39 10.12 -5.53
C LEU A 116 4.32 11.56 -6.07
N ASP A 117 5.44 12.12 -6.48
CA ASP A 117 5.46 13.51 -6.98
C ASP A 117 4.59 13.63 -8.25
N ASP A 118 4.58 12.59 -9.11
CA ASP A 118 3.74 12.53 -10.32
C ASP A 118 2.27 12.16 -10.05
N LEU A 119 1.95 11.59 -8.88
CA LEU A 119 0.64 10.98 -8.62
C LEU A 119 -0.46 11.99 -8.32
N GLY A 120 -0.11 13.20 -7.89
CA GLY A 120 -1.06 14.19 -7.37
C GLY A 120 -2.22 14.49 -8.32
N SER A 121 -1.93 14.67 -9.61
CA SER A 121 -2.94 14.92 -10.65
C SER A 121 -3.92 13.74 -10.83
N THR A 122 -3.40 12.51 -10.76
CA THR A 122 -4.18 11.27 -10.93
C THR A 122 -5.00 10.87 -9.69
N LEU A 123 -4.80 11.55 -8.55
CA LEU A 123 -5.62 11.29 -7.36
C LEU A 123 -7.08 11.72 -7.52
N HIS A 124 -7.33 12.75 -8.34
CA HIS A 124 -8.66 13.31 -8.60
C HIS A 124 -9.32 12.75 -9.87
N GLU A 125 -8.62 11.92 -10.62
CA GLU A 125 -9.17 11.27 -11.81
C GLU A 125 -10.31 10.31 -11.45
N SER A 126 -11.43 10.46 -12.17
CA SER A 126 -12.61 9.59 -12.08
C SER A 126 -12.77 8.81 -13.38
N ARG A 127 -13.10 7.52 -13.27
CA ARG A 127 -13.39 6.68 -14.44
C ARG A 127 -14.90 6.61 -14.67
N VAL A 128 -15.35 7.12 -15.81
CA VAL A 128 -16.75 7.06 -16.23
C VAL A 128 -16.99 5.77 -16.99
N TRP A 129 -18.10 5.08 -16.68
CA TRP A 129 -18.58 3.92 -17.43
C TRP A 129 -19.84 4.35 -18.17
N ALA A 130 -19.82 4.27 -19.50
CA ALA A 130 -21.03 4.38 -20.29
C ALA A 130 -21.78 3.05 -20.19
N PHE A 131 -23.05 3.09 -19.79
CA PHE A 131 -23.95 1.96 -19.87
C PHE A 131 -24.84 2.18 -21.10
N ASP A 132 -24.70 1.32 -22.10
CA ASP A 132 -25.68 1.21 -23.16
C ASP A 132 -26.78 0.23 -22.69
N TRP A 133 -28.03 0.66 -22.86
CA TRP A 133 -29.23 -0.05 -22.45
C TRP A 133 -29.80 -0.88 -23.60
#